data_AF-K5V0Y7-F1
#
_entry.id   AF-K5V0Y7-F1
#
_cell.length_a   1.000
_cell.length_b   1.000
_cell.length_c   1.000
_cell.angle_alpha   90.00
_cell.angle_beta   90.00
_cell.angle_gamma   90.00
#
_symmetry.space_group_name_H-M   'P 1'
#
loop_
_entity.id
_entity.type
_entity.pdbx_description
1 polymer ?
#
loop_
_entity_poly.entity_id
_entity_poly.type
_entity_poly.pdbx_seq_one_letter_code
_entity_poly.pdbx_strand_id
1 'polypeptide(L)'
;MFFITSFILALAATTAVSMPAPKDRRDVRMARRSAGGAPIITTTTAGAQLNASTVPFTSVTGSFAIPTFAVPAAEYPSTAGDDPSDLYIASLLVDLGSDFCENGIMVGINMGIDNGSQFINAFWTSFPDDNSQIFPNVSFAQGDNITVSISMTNATSSTAVVTNESTDESSTVAIETGPICSQAEVGWSVGAELNDSNDIIPFVDFGTVNITASAETSSGPVDISNATILTTVQNGTTVASALLEGEIVTIAFV
;
A
#
# COMPACT_ATOMS: atom_id res chain seq x y z
N MET A 1 5.33 -43.87 65.30
CA MET A 1 4.34 -44.55 64.44
C MET A 1 3.39 -43.46 63.92
N PHE A 2 3.43 -43.23 62.60
CA PHE A 2 2.60 -42.38 61.75
C PHE A 2 2.56 -40.83 61.91
N PHE A 3 3.05 -40.20 60.83
CA PHE A 3 2.83 -38.86 60.29
C PHE A 3 1.32 -38.57 60.09
N ILE A 4 0.84 -37.32 60.01
CA ILE A 4 0.70 -36.56 58.76
C ILE A 4 0.41 -35.07 59.09
N THR A 5 1.24 -34.19 58.52
CA THR A 5 1.02 -32.75 58.35
C THR A 5 0.29 -32.49 57.03
N SER A 6 -0.86 -31.81 57.04
CA SER A 6 -1.51 -31.29 55.83
C SER A 6 -1.02 -29.88 55.51
N PHE A 7 -0.29 -29.75 54.41
CA PHE A 7 0.08 -28.49 53.76
C PHE A 7 -0.81 -28.34 52.52
N ILE A 8 -1.65 -27.32 52.46
CA ILE A 8 -2.43 -26.99 51.25
C ILE A 8 -1.63 -25.92 50.50
N LEU A 9 -1.04 -26.28 49.36
CA LEU A 9 -0.49 -25.33 48.39
C LEU A 9 -1.62 -24.71 47.58
N ALA A 10 -1.76 -23.40 47.64
CA ALA A 10 -2.49 -22.61 46.65
C ALA A 10 -1.51 -22.25 45.52
N LEU A 11 -1.75 -22.76 44.32
CA LEU A 11 -1.00 -22.43 43.11
C LEU A 11 -1.79 -21.37 42.33
N ALA A 12 -1.41 -20.10 42.47
CA ALA A 12 -1.90 -19.03 41.62
C ALA A 12 -0.99 -18.93 40.39
N ALA A 13 -1.52 -19.32 39.22
CA ALA A 13 -0.84 -19.14 37.94
C ALA A 13 -1.03 -17.70 37.46
N THR A 14 0.01 -16.87 37.55
CA THR A 14 0.09 -15.59 36.85
C THR A 14 0.52 -15.84 35.41
N THR A 15 -0.37 -15.64 34.45
CA THR A 15 -0.01 -15.53 33.04
C THR A 15 0.72 -14.21 32.83
N ALA A 16 2.02 -14.30 32.54
CA ALA A 16 2.78 -13.16 32.04
C ALA A 16 2.39 -12.97 30.57
N VAL A 17 1.67 -11.88 30.26
CA VAL A 17 1.50 -11.43 28.88
C VAL A 17 2.87 -10.95 28.40
N SER A 18 3.50 -11.67 27.47
CA SER A 18 4.74 -11.24 26.85
C SER A 18 4.47 -9.98 26.03
N MET A 19 4.93 -8.83 26.52
CA MET A 19 4.99 -7.63 25.69
C MET A 19 5.96 -7.87 24.52
N PRO A 20 5.61 -7.46 23.29
CA PRO A 20 6.52 -7.56 22.15
C PRO A 20 7.84 -6.83 22.42
N ALA A 21 8.90 -7.33 21.78
CA ALA A 21 10.27 -6.99 22.10
C ALA A 21 10.57 -5.48 21.96
N PRO A 22 11.53 -4.92 22.72
CA PRO A 22 11.88 -3.50 22.65
C PRO A 22 12.44 -3.01 21.31
N LYS A 23 12.70 -3.90 20.35
CA LYS A 23 13.18 -3.55 19.00
C LYS A 23 12.08 -2.94 18.14
N ASP A 24 10.88 -3.54 18.12
CA ASP A 24 9.75 -3.04 17.32
C ASP A 24 9.33 -1.62 17.74
N ARG A 25 9.34 -1.31 19.04
CA ARG A 25 9.05 0.06 19.53
C ARG A 25 10.13 1.07 19.17
N ARG A 26 11.36 0.64 18.94
CA ARG A 26 12.44 1.53 18.50
C ARG A 26 12.29 1.82 17.02
N ASP A 27 11.97 0.82 16.21
CA ASP A 27 11.81 0.97 14.77
C ASP A 27 10.59 1.85 14.45
N VAL A 28 9.45 1.63 15.12
CA VAL A 28 8.27 2.51 15.06
C VAL A 28 8.57 3.95 15.52
N ARG A 29 9.44 4.11 16.54
CA ARG A 29 9.84 5.44 17.05
C ARG A 29 10.87 6.12 16.15
N MET A 30 11.68 5.36 15.41
CA MET A 30 12.65 5.88 14.44
C MET A 30 11.93 6.30 13.15
N ALA A 31 10.95 5.53 12.67
CA ALA A 31 10.06 5.93 11.58
C ALA A 31 9.35 7.27 11.86
N ARG A 32 8.91 7.47 13.12
CA ARG A 32 8.29 8.73 13.57
C ARG A 32 9.24 9.95 13.63
N ARG A 33 10.55 9.73 13.53
CA ARG A 33 11.58 10.77 13.69
C ARG A 33 12.33 11.10 12.40
N SER A 34 12.33 10.24 11.38
CA SER A 34 12.98 10.53 10.10
C SER A 34 12.11 11.37 9.15
N ALA A 35 10.78 11.28 9.24
CA ALA A 35 9.87 12.12 8.47
C ALA A 35 9.73 13.51 9.13
N GLY A 36 10.29 14.55 8.51
CA GLY A 36 10.14 15.94 8.93
C GLY A 36 8.71 16.46 8.72
N GLY A 37 7.76 16.01 9.55
CA GLY A 37 6.35 16.34 9.51
C GLY A 37 5.53 15.24 10.20
N ALA A 38 4.44 15.58 10.89
CA ALA A 38 3.54 14.55 11.38
C ALA A 38 2.85 13.88 10.17
N PRO A 39 2.78 12.54 10.11
CA PRO A 39 2.12 11.86 9.00
C PRO A 39 0.64 12.26 8.93
N ILE A 40 0.11 12.36 7.72
CA ILE A 40 -1.33 12.54 7.50
C ILE A 40 -2.01 11.20 7.77
N ILE A 41 -3.08 11.26 8.57
CA ILE A 41 -3.89 10.08 8.88
C ILE A 41 -5.00 9.95 7.83
N THR A 42 -5.09 8.77 7.23
CA THR A 42 -6.16 8.38 6.30
C THR A 42 -6.86 7.12 6.85
N THR A 43 -7.97 6.72 6.22
CA THR A 43 -8.66 5.46 6.55
C THR A 43 -8.38 4.34 5.57
N THR A 44 -7.82 4.65 4.39
CA THR A 44 -7.72 3.73 3.25
C THR A 44 -6.31 3.58 2.69
N THR A 45 -5.37 4.50 2.96
CA THR A 45 -4.12 4.58 2.20
C THR A 45 -2.91 4.91 3.06
N ALA A 46 -1.87 4.08 2.98
CA ALA A 46 -0.56 4.34 3.56
C ALA A 46 0.49 4.41 2.46
N GLY A 47 1.40 5.39 2.51
CA GLY A 47 2.35 5.62 1.44
C GLY A 47 3.01 6.98 1.49
N ALA A 48 3.50 7.43 0.34
CA ALA A 48 4.06 8.75 0.14
C ALA A 48 3.39 9.43 -1.06
N GLN A 49 3.12 10.73 -0.92
CA GLN A 49 2.52 11.56 -1.96
C GLN A 49 3.31 12.85 -2.13
N LEU A 50 3.64 13.21 -3.36
CA LEU A 50 4.36 14.43 -3.71
C LEU A 50 3.49 15.34 -4.56
N ASN A 51 3.19 16.53 -4.03
CA ASN A 51 2.42 17.54 -4.75
C ASN A 51 3.31 18.28 -5.75
N ALA A 52 2.73 18.69 -6.89
CA ALA A 52 3.42 19.54 -7.85
C ALA A 52 3.83 20.88 -7.20
N SER A 53 5.06 21.31 -7.48
CA SER A 53 5.57 22.61 -6.99
C SER A 53 5.24 23.74 -7.97
N THR A 54 5.88 23.72 -9.14
CA THR A 54 5.72 24.74 -10.20
C THR A 54 5.65 24.18 -11.60
N VAL A 55 6.27 23.01 -11.82
CA VAL A 55 6.25 22.30 -13.12
C VAL A 55 5.42 21.03 -12.93
N PRO A 56 4.42 20.77 -13.78
CA PRO A 56 3.63 19.55 -13.71
C PRO A 56 4.50 18.30 -13.90
N PHE A 57 4.18 17.23 -13.18
CA PHE A 57 4.78 15.93 -13.42
C PHE A 57 4.42 15.44 -14.82
N THR A 58 5.35 14.72 -15.44
CA THR A 58 5.19 14.07 -16.75
C THR A 58 5.19 12.56 -16.64
N SER A 59 5.77 12.00 -15.59
CA SER A 59 5.78 10.57 -15.33
C SER A 59 5.96 10.27 -13.85
N VAL A 60 5.52 9.07 -13.46
CA VAL A 60 5.70 8.47 -12.15
C VAL A 60 5.99 6.98 -12.33
N THR A 61 6.90 6.44 -11.53
CA THR A 61 7.30 5.03 -11.56
C THR A 61 7.44 4.49 -10.15
N GLY A 62 6.96 3.27 -9.92
CA GLY A 62 7.19 2.50 -8.70
C GLY A 62 7.68 1.09 -9.04
N SER A 63 8.81 0.68 -8.45
CA SER A 63 9.33 -0.69 -8.57
C SER A 63 9.38 -1.38 -7.21
N PHE A 64 8.85 -2.59 -7.11
CA PHE A 64 8.76 -3.34 -5.85
C PHE A 64 8.73 -4.84 -6.09
N ALA A 65 9.11 -5.62 -5.08
CA ALA A 65 8.78 -7.04 -5.03
C ALA A 65 7.36 -7.22 -4.46
N ILE A 66 6.53 -8.06 -5.09
CA ILE A 66 5.23 -8.43 -4.52
C ILE A 66 5.49 -9.13 -3.18
N PRO A 67 5.03 -8.58 -2.04
CA PRO A 67 5.29 -9.19 -0.75
C PRO A 67 4.56 -10.53 -0.63
N THR A 68 5.01 -11.36 0.31
CA THR A 68 4.16 -12.45 0.78
C THR A 68 2.97 -11.88 1.53
N PHE A 69 1.77 -12.40 1.31
CA PHE A 69 0.58 -11.93 2.00
C PHE A 69 -0.32 -13.07 2.49
N ALA A 70 -1.08 -12.80 3.56
CA ALA A 70 -1.95 -13.76 4.22
C ALA A 70 -3.23 -13.12 4.77
N VAL A 71 -4.14 -13.94 5.28
CA VAL A 71 -5.29 -13.47 6.07
C VAL A 71 -4.75 -12.80 7.34
N PRO A 72 -5.19 -11.59 7.68
CA PRO A 72 -4.73 -10.91 8.88
C PRO A 72 -5.18 -11.64 10.16
N ALA A 73 -4.46 -11.43 11.25
CA ALA A 73 -4.83 -12.01 12.54
C ALA A 73 -6.16 -11.44 13.05
N ALA A 74 -6.89 -12.21 13.88
CA ALA A 74 -8.20 -11.84 14.42
C ALA A 74 -8.26 -10.52 15.22
N GLU A 75 -7.10 -9.97 15.62
CA GLU A 75 -7.00 -8.68 16.30
C GLU A 75 -7.05 -7.48 15.33
N TYR A 76 -7.05 -7.74 14.02
CA TYR A 76 -7.17 -6.74 12.97
C TYR A 76 -8.48 -5.95 13.10
N PRO A 77 -8.44 -4.61 13.01
CA PRO A 77 -9.59 -3.76 13.28
C PRO A 77 -10.61 -3.70 12.13
N SER A 78 -11.07 -4.85 11.64
CA SER A 78 -12.15 -4.96 10.66
C SER A 78 -13.30 -5.85 11.15
N THR A 79 -14.38 -5.88 10.37
CA THR A 79 -15.53 -6.76 10.62
C THR A 79 -15.30 -8.19 10.13
N ALA A 80 -14.35 -8.39 9.21
CA ALA A 80 -13.89 -9.71 8.80
C ALA A 80 -12.85 -10.17 9.83
N GLY A 81 -13.03 -11.35 10.39
CA GLY A 81 -12.12 -11.87 11.41
C GLY A 81 -10.82 -12.37 10.81
N ASP A 82 -10.41 -13.56 11.24
CA ASP A 82 -9.36 -14.37 10.64
C ASP A 82 -9.93 -15.48 9.73
N ASP A 83 -11.18 -15.32 9.26
CA ASP A 83 -11.86 -16.30 8.42
C ASP A 83 -11.32 -16.20 6.99
N PRO A 84 -10.63 -17.23 6.46
CA PRO A 84 -10.11 -17.21 5.10
C PRO A 84 -11.20 -17.26 4.02
N SER A 85 -12.46 -17.50 4.39
CA SER A 85 -13.58 -17.47 3.45
C SER A 85 -14.05 -16.06 3.11
N ASP A 86 -13.66 -15.05 3.90
CA ASP A 86 -13.92 -13.64 3.62
C ASP A 86 -12.97 -13.09 2.52
N LEU A 87 -13.36 -11.93 1.97
CA LEU A 87 -12.56 -11.19 1.00
C LEU A 87 -11.59 -10.24 1.70
N TYR A 88 -10.31 -10.38 1.40
CA TYR A 88 -9.24 -9.46 1.83
C TYR A 88 -8.50 -8.97 0.61
N ILE A 89 -8.25 -7.66 0.51
CA ILE A 89 -7.51 -7.05 -0.60
C ILE A 89 -6.63 -5.91 -0.08
N ALA A 90 -5.38 -5.85 -0.57
CA ALA A 90 -4.55 -4.66 -0.50
C ALA A 90 -4.00 -4.36 -1.89
N SER A 91 -4.02 -3.09 -2.28
CA SER A 91 -3.62 -2.66 -3.63
C SER A 91 -2.34 -1.88 -3.55
N LEU A 92 -1.28 -2.32 -4.23
CA LEU A 92 -0.05 -1.53 -4.40
C LEU A 92 -0.29 -0.53 -5.52
N LEU A 93 -0.22 0.76 -5.23
CA LEU A 93 -0.67 1.83 -6.13
C LEU A 93 0.48 2.75 -6.52
N VAL A 94 0.47 3.14 -7.80
CA VAL A 94 1.21 4.26 -8.36
C VAL A 94 0.18 5.20 -8.99
N ASP A 95 0.17 6.47 -8.57
CA ASP A 95 -0.82 7.45 -9.01
C ASP A 95 -0.20 8.72 -9.60
N LEU A 96 -0.95 9.33 -10.51
CA LEU A 96 -0.68 10.63 -11.11
C LEU A 96 -1.98 11.42 -11.18
N GLY A 97 -2.16 12.35 -10.25
CA GLY A 97 -3.28 13.28 -10.21
C GLY A 97 -4.64 12.71 -9.82
N SER A 98 -4.72 11.52 -9.19
CA SER A 98 -5.99 10.90 -8.82
C SER A 98 -6.70 11.56 -7.63
N ASP A 99 -5.98 12.28 -6.78
CA ASP A 99 -6.49 12.85 -5.52
C ASP A 99 -6.88 14.33 -5.66
N PHE A 100 -6.08 15.14 -6.37
CA PHE A 100 -6.32 16.59 -6.47
C PHE A 100 -6.80 17.08 -7.84
N CYS A 101 -6.76 16.23 -8.88
CA CYS A 101 -7.29 16.60 -10.19
C CYS A 101 -8.60 15.86 -10.51
N GLU A 102 -9.45 16.51 -11.31
CA GLU A 102 -10.64 15.88 -11.90
C GLU A 102 -10.26 14.75 -12.87
N ASN A 103 -9.15 14.92 -13.58
CA ASN A 103 -8.55 13.91 -14.44
C ASN A 103 -7.24 13.45 -13.83
N GLY A 104 -7.13 12.16 -13.61
CA GLY A 104 -5.96 11.51 -13.06
C GLY A 104 -5.91 10.06 -13.51
N ILE A 105 -4.81 9.40 -13.20
CA ILE A 105 -4.62 7.99 -13.50
C ILE A 105 -4.04 7.32 -12.27
N MET A 106 -4.56 6.13 -11.98
CA MET A 106 -4.01 5.24 -10.98
C MET A 106 -3.72 3.89 -11.64
N VAL A 107 -2.58 3.29 -11.30
CA VAL A 107 -2.25 1.93 -11.69
C VAL A 107 -1.98 1.15 -10.42
N GLY A 108 -2.54 -0.05 -10.32
CA GLY A 108 -2.43 -0.86 -9.13
C GLY A 108 -2.16 -2.33 -9.38
N ILE A 109 -1.55 -2.98 -8.38
CA ILE A 109 -1.47 -4.44 -8.26
C ILE A 109 -2.31 -4.84 -7.04
N ASN A 110 -3.44 -5.51 -7.27
CA ASN A 110 -4.22 -6.09 -6.19
C ASN A 110 -3.54 -7.36 -5.70
N MET A 111 -3.46 -7.49 -4.38
CA MET A 111 -3.10 -8.70 -3.66
C MET A 111 -4.31 -9.10 -2.83
N GLY A 112 -4.91 -10.24 -3.13
CA GLY A 112 -6.15 -10.61 -2.46
C GLY A 112 -6.29 -12.08 -2.13
N ILE A 113 -7.16 -12.33 -1.15
CA ILE A 113 -7.62 -13.66 -0.74
C ILE A 113 -9.14 -13.62 -0.80
N ASP A 114 -9.71 -14.54 -1.58
CA ASP A 114 -11.15 -14.74 -1.68
C ASP A 114 -11.46 -16.23 -1.56
N ASN A 115 -12.33 -16.59 -0.62
CA ASN A 115 -12.72 -17.97 -0.37
C ASN A 115 -11.52 -18.93 -0.23
N GLY A 116 -10.51 -18.52 0.53
CA GLY A 116 -9.27 -19.24 0.79
C GLY A 116 -8.28 -19.31 -0.38
N SER A 117 -8.59 -18.67 -1.51
CA SER A 117 -7.75 -18.66 -2.71
C SER A 117 -7.08 -17.31 -2.91
N GLN A 118 -5.75 -17.32 -3.08
CA GLN A 118 -4.98 -16.12 -3.38
C GLN A 118 -5.13 -15.73 -4.85
N PHE A 119 -5.20 -14.43 -5.12
CA PHE A 119 -5.13 -13.86 -6.45
C PHE A 119 -4.24 -12.62 -6.47
N ILE A 120 -3.62 -12.38 -7.62
CA ILE A 120 -2.86 -11.16 -7.90
C ILE A 120 -3.24 -10.71 -9.31
N ASN A 121 -3.64 -9.45 -9.47
CA ASN A 121 -3.89 -8.88 -10.78
C ASN A 121 -3.46 -7.41 -10.84
N ALA A 122 -3.17 -6.94 -12.05
CA ALA A 122 -2.87 -5.55 -12.32
C ALA A 122 -4.10 -4.85 -12.91
N PHE A 123 -4.32 -3.61 -12.50
CA PHE A 123 -5.40 -2.77 -13.02
C PHE A 123 -4.92 -1.34 -13.25
N TRP A 124 -5.69 -0.59 -14.03
CA TRP A 124 -5.59 0.85 -14.13
C TRP A 124 -6.96 1.48 -14.06
N THR A 125 -7.01 2.72 -13.56
CA THR A 125 -8.22 3.52 -13.44
C THR A 125 -7.91 4.92 -13.93
N SER A 126 -8.83 5.50 -14.71
CA SER A 126 -8.74 6.88 -15.16
C SER A 126 -9.95 7.67 -14.66
N PHE A 127 -9.70 8.88 -14.18
CA PHE A 127 -10.74 9.79 -13.70
C PHE A 127 -11.18 10.75 -14.83
N PRO A 128 -12.47 11.15 -14.88
CA PRO A 128 -13.50 10.94 -13.85
C PRO A 128 -14.33 9.64 -14.00
N ASP A 129 -14.05 8.82 -15.01
CA ASP A 129 -14.84 7.61 -15.28
C ASP A 129 -14.78 6.59 -14.13
N ASP A 130 -13.64 6.52 -13.42
CA ASP A 130 -13.40 5.73 -12.20
C ASP A 130 -13.71 4.22 -12.35
N ASN A 131 -13.61 3.71 -13.58
CA ASN A 131 -13.85 2.30 -13.88
C ASN A 131 -12.53 1.56 -14.05
N SER A 132 -12.13 0.77 -13.05
CA SER A 132 -10.92 -0.04 -13.09
C SER A 132 -10.96 -1.05 -14.25
N GLN A 133 -9.88 -1.08 -15.03
CA GLN A 133 -9.65 -2.01 -16.14
C GLN A 133 -8.45 -2.90 -15.84
N ILE A 134 -8.55 -4.19 -16.18
CA ILE A 134 -7.46 -5.15 -15.95
C ILE A 134 -6.40 -5.05 -17.04
N PHE A 135 -5.12 -5.10 -16.65
CA PHE A 135 -4.02 -5.25 -17.61
C PHE A 135 -4.03 -6.66 -18.23
N PRO A 136 -4.00 -6.77 -19.57
CA PRO A 136 -3.91 -8.07 -20.22
C PRO A 136 -2.47 -8.62 -20.17
N ASN A 137 -2.33 -9.94 -20.26
CA ASN A 137 -1.09 -10.64 -20.62
C ASN A 137 0.13 -10.40 -19.71
N VAL A 138 -0.08 -10.22 -18.41
CA VAL A 138 1.01 -10.27 -17.40
C VAL A 138 0.58 -11.20 -16.29
N SER A 139 1.44 -12.16 -15.98
CA SER A 139 1.30 -13.04 -14.83
C SER A 139 2.04 -12.48 -13.63
N PHE A 140 1.55 -12.80 -12.44
CA PHE A 140 2.10 -12.31 -11.18
C PHE A 140 2.14 -13.41 -10.14
N ALA A 141 3.21 -13.45 -9.37
CA ALA A 141 3.37 -14.30 -8.19
C ALA A 141 3.99 -13.51 -7.03
N GLN A 142 3.78 -14.00 -5.80
CA GLN A 142 4.49 -13.45 -4.64
C GLN A 142 6.00 -13.60 -4.82
N GLY A 143 6.75 -12.54 -4.53
CA GLY A 143 8.19 -12.45 -4.72
C GLY A 143 8.63 -11.93 -6.09
N ASP A 144 7.72 -11.81 -7.07
CA ASP A 144 8.06 -11.22 -8.37
C ASP A 144 8.40 -9.75 -8.22
N ASN A 145 9.41 -9.30 -8.97
CA ASN A 145 9.82 -7.89 -9.05
C ASN A 145 9.04 -7.20 -10.16
N ILE A 146 8.23 -6.20 -9.78
CA ILE A 146 7.32 -5.49 -10.66
C ILE A 146 7.78 -4.04 -10.80
N THR A 147 7.68 -3.51 -12.02
CA THR A 147 7.79 -2.09 -12.32
C THR A 147 6.47 -1.60 -12.88
N VAL A 148 5.91 -0.56 -12.27
CA VAL A 148 4.72 0.16 -12.72
C VAL A 148 5.13 1.56 -13.10
N SER A 149 4.70 2.04 -14.27
CA SER A 149 4.91 3.43 -14.67
C SER A 149 3.70 4.04 -15.36
N ILE A 150 3.50 5.34 -15.15
CA ILE A 150 2.54 6.16 -15.86
C ILE A 150 3.34 7.30 -16.50
N SER A 151 3.10 7.58 -17.78
CA SER A 151 3.74 8.67 -18.51
C SER A 151 2.74 9.42 -19.37
N MET A 152 2.68 10.73 -19.22
CA MET A 152 1.89 11.58 -20.12
C MET A 152 2.52 11.55 -21.52
N THR A 153 1.70 11.24 -22.51
CA THR A 153 2.11 11.24 -23.93
C THR A 153 1.79 12.57 -24.60
N ASN A 154 0.69 13.20 -24.20
CA ASN A 154 0.34 14.58 -24.52
C ASN A 154 -0.62 15.13 -23.46
N ALA A 155 -1.27 16.26 -23.73
CA ALA A 155 -2.15 16.92 -22.77
C ALA A 155 -3.40 16.09 -22.38
N THR A 156 -3.85 15.15 -23.21
CA THR A 156 -5.10 14.38 -23.01
C THR A 156 -4.91 12.87 -23.14
N SER A 157 -3.66 12.40 -23.12
CA SER A 157 -3.42 10.96 -23.15
C SER A 157 -2.14 10.60 -22.41
N SER A 158 -2.15 9.42 -21.82
CA SER A 158 -1.04 8.84 -21.10
C SER A 158 -0.82 7.40 -21.52
N THR A 159 0.32 6.85 -21.14
CA THR A 159 0.63 5.44 -21.26
C THR A 159 0.91 4.90 -19.87
N ALA A 160 0.27 3.80 -19.53
CA ALA A 160 0.61 3.03 -18.34
C ALA A 160 1.26 1.71 -18.75
N VAL A 161 2.32 1.35 -18.04
CA VAL A 161 3.09 0.12 -18.29
C VAL A 161 3.24 -0.62 -16.98
N VAL A 162 2.94 -1.91 -17.01
CA VAL A 162 3.26 -2.86 -15.94
C VAL A 162 4.19 -3.91 -16.52
N THR A 163 5.34 -4.07 -15.88
CA THR A 163 6.36 -5.06 -16.25
C THR A 163 6.62 -5.97 -15.06
N ASN A 164 6.52 -7.28 -15.27
CA ASN A 164 7.05 -8.27 -14.36
C ASN A 164 8.48 -8.61 -14.80
N GLU A 165 9.45 -8.00 -14.12
CA GLU A 165 10.89 -8.17 -14.40
C GLU A 165 11.38 -9.59 -14.08
N SER A 166 10.60 -10.38 -13.33
CA SER A 166 10.95 -11.76 -12.98
C SER A 166 10.57 -12.76 -14.06
N THR A 167 9.59 -12.43 -14.90
CA THR A 167 9.10 -13.27 -16.01
C THR A 167 9.37 -12.67 -17.39
N ASP A 168 9.94 -11.46 -17.46
CA ASP A 168 10.11 -10.66 -18.68
C ASP A 168 8.79 -10.35 -19.41
N GLU A 169 7.65 -10.40 -18.69
CA GLU A 169 6.33 -10.06 -19.23
C GLU A 169 6.03 -8.58 -19.02
N SER A 170 5.44 -7.93 -20.02
CA SER A 170 5.08 -6.52 -19.94
C SER A 170 3.78 -6.25 -20.67
N SER A 171 2.99 -5.33 -20.12
CA SER A 171 1.74 -4.88 -20.73
C SER A 171 1.65 -3.37 -20.68
N THR A 172 1.26 -2.82 -21.81
CA THR A 172 1.21 -1.39 -22.07
C THR A 172 -0.19 -1.02 -22.53
N VAL A 173 -0.77 -0.02 -21.89
CA VAL A 173 -2.08 0.52 -22.26
C VAL A 173 -1.95 2.01 -22.56
N ALA A 174 -2.59 2.44 -23.64
CA ALA A 174 -2.82 3.85 -23.92
C ALA A 174 -4.12 4.26 -23.23
N ILE A 175 -4.06 5.31 -22.44
CA ILE A 175 -5.18 5.82 -21.64
C ILE A 175 -5.51 7.21 -22.15
N GLU A 176 -6.70 7.36 -22.71
CA GLU A 176 -7.26 8.68 -23.01
C GLU A 176 -7.77 9.29 -21.71
N THR A 177 -7.38 10.53 -21.43
CA THR A 177 -7.82 11.29 -20.25
C THR A 177 -8.28 12.68 -20.65
N GLY A 178 -9.00 13.37 -19.77
CA GLY A 178 -9.01 14.83 -19.86
C GLY A 178 -7.62 15.41 -19.54
N PRO A 179 -7.43 16.74 -19.71
CA PRO A 179 -6.22 17.40 -19.26
C PRO A 179 -5.98 17.18 -17.77
N ILE A 180 -4.85 16.57 -17.43
CA ILE A 180 -4.39 16.45 -16.05
C ILE A 180 -4.01 17.84 -15.57
N CYS A 181 -4.49 18.21 -14.39
CA CYS A 181 -4.34 19.57 -13.88
C CYS A 181 -2.89 19.86 -13.49
N SER A 182 -2.46 21.13 -13.57
CA SER A 182 -1.07 21.49 -13.27
C SER A 182 -0.68 21.31 -11.79
N GLN A 183 -1.66 20.98 -10.94
CA GLN A 183 -1.51 20.74 -9.51
C GLN A 183 -1.42 19.24 -9.19
N ALA A 184 -1.42 18.38 -10.21
CA ALA A 184 -1.35 16.93 -10.05
C ALA A 184 -0.22 16.54 -9.12
N GLU A 185 -0.57 15.72 -8.14
CA GLU A 185 0.33 14.96 -7.30
C GLU A 185 0.77 13.68 -8.00
N VAL A 186 1.80 13.07 -7.43
CA VAL A 186 2.18 11.69 -7.72
C VAL A 186 2.30 10.94 -6.40
N GLY A 187 2.04 9.65 -6.41
CA GLY A 187 2.08 8.86 -5.18
C GLY A 187 2.44 7.39 -5.39
N TRP A 188 2.87 6.82 -4.26
CA TRP A 188 3.27 5.42 -4.11
C TRP A 188 2.70 4.92 -2.79
N SER A 189 1.76 3.98 -2.85
CA SER A 189 1.00 3.60 -1.66
C SER A 189 0.52 2.16 -1.66
N VAL A 190 0.04 1.72 -0.49
CA VAL A 190 -0.87 0.59 -0.37
C VAL A 190 -2.24 1.15 0.00
N GLY A 191 -3.23 0.87 -0.84
CA GLY A 191 -4.62 1.29 -0.70
C GLY A 191 -5.56 0.14 -0.35
N ALA A 192 -6.68 0.50 0.25
CA ALA A 192 -7.83 -0.37 0.46
C ALA A 192 -8.79 -0.28 -0.72
N GLU A 193 -9.42 -1.39 -1.07
CA GLU A 193 -10.55 -1.41 -1.99
C GLU A 193 -11.88 -1.18 -1.24
N LEU A 194 -12.89 -0.72 -1.96
CA LEU A 194 -14.25 -0.58 -1.44
C LEU A 194 -15.15 -1.65 -2.05
N ASN A 195 -16.08 -2.19 -1.26
CA ASN A 195 -17.11 -3.08 -1.77
C ASN A 195 -18.29 -2.28 -2.38
N ASP A 196 -19.28 -2.99 -2.93
CA ASP A 196 -20.48 -2.36 -3.52
C ASP A 196 -21.31 -1.51 -2.55
N SER A 197 -21.10 -1.67 -1.24
CA SER A 197 -21.73 -0.88 -0.17
C SER A 197 -20.89 0.33 0.26
N ASN A 198 -19.76 0.57 -0.40
CA ASN A 198 -18.72 1.55 -0.04
C ASN A 198 -18.05 1.29 1.31
N ASP A 199 -18.13 0.05 1.82
CA ASP A 199 -17.37 -0.34 3.00
C ASP A 199 -15.95 -0.74 2.57
N ILE A 200 -14.99 -0.44 3.44
CA ILE A 200 -13.60 -0.81 3.23
C ILE A 200 -13.46 -2.33 3.27
N ILE A 201 -12.94 -2.90 2.20
CA ILE A 201 -12.53 -4.30 2.17
C ILE A 201 -11.31 -4.44 3.09
N PRO A 202 -11.31 -5.40 4.03
CA PRO A 202 -10.17 -5.70 4.89
C PRO A 202 -8.87 -5.88 4.10
N PHE A 203 -7.75 -5.40 4.64
CA PHE A 203 -6.45 -5.65 4.03
C PHE A 203 -6.04 -7.11 4.20
N VAL A 204 -5.34 -7.66 3.21
CA VAL A 204 -4.42 -8.79 3.49
C VAL A 204 -3.29 -8.30 4.39
N ASP A 205 -2.78 -9.17 5.26
CA ASP A 205 -1.49 -8.91 5.91
C ASP A 205 -0.40 -9.10 4.86
N PHE A 206 0.11 -7.98 4.32
CA PHE A 206 1.17 -7.95 3.32
C PHE A 206 2.57 -7.82 3.94
N GLY A 207 2.69 -7.88 5.27
CA GLY A 207 3.95 -7.69 5.99
C GLY A 207 4.58 -6.34 5.71
N THR A 208 5.56 -6.30 4.79
CA THR A 208 6.26 -5.07 4.42
C THR A 208 6.60 -5.07 2.93
N VAL A 209 6.38 -3.94 2.28
CA VAL A 209 6.77 -3.67 0.90
C VAL A 209 7.71 -2.48 0.85
N ASN A 210 8.69 -2.54 -0.05
CA ASN A 210 9.59 -1.43 -0.36
C ASN A 210 9.38 -1.04 -1.82
N ILE A 211 8.92 0.19 -2.05
CA ILE A 211 8.73 0.75 -3.37
C ILE A 211 9.90 1.68 -3.66
N THR A 212 10.68 1.35 -4.68
CA THR A 212 11.64 2.30 -5.29
C THR A 212 10.82 3.26 -6.15
N ALA A 213 10.78 4.52 -5.72
CA ALA A 213 9.88 5.55 -6.21
C ALA A 213 10.65 6.60 -7.02
N SER A 214 10.11 6.99 -8.18
CA SER A 214 10.65 8.09 -8.97
C SER A 214 9.57 8.83 -9.74
N ALA A 215 9.78 10.13 -9.94
CA ALA A 215 8.89 11.00 -10.70
C ALA A 215 9.70 11.96 -11.55
N GLU A 216 9.14 12.38 -12.68
CA GLU A 216 9.77 13.33 -13.59
C GLU A 216 8.85 14.49 -13.93
N THR A 217 9.47 15.59 -14.34
CA THR A 217 8.82 16.71 -15.02
C THR A 217 9.48 16.90 -16.38
N SER A 218 8.98 17.86 -17.15
CA SER A 218 9.67 18.30 -18.38
C SER A 218 11.10 18.83 -18.16
N SER A 219 11.48 19.13 -16.91
CA SER A 219 12.84 19.56 -16.54
C SER A 219 13.75 18.40 -16.09
N GLY A 220 13.22 17.18 -15.99
CA GLY A 220 13.93 15.98 -15.53
C GLY A 220 13.39 15.43 -14.21
N PRO A 221 14.16 14.52 -13.58
CA PRO A 221 13.78 13.86 -12.33
C PRO A 221 13.52 14.83 -11.18
N VAL A 222 12.59 14.48 -10.30
CA VAL A 222 12.20 15.26 -9.13
C VAL A 222 12.67 14.56 -7.86
N ASP A 223 13.22 15.34 -6.92
CA ASP A 223 13.52 14.86 -5.57
C ASP A 223 12.21 14.66 -4.77
N ILE A 224 11.98 13.42 -4.35
CA ILE A 224 10.78 13.02 -3.61
C ILE A 224 10.93 13.17 -2.09
N SER A 225 12.09 13.62 -1.58
CA SER A 225 12.39 13.69 -0.14
C SER A 225 11.40 14.50 0.71
N ASN A 226 10.65 15.40 0.07
CA ASN A 226 9.61 16.21 0.72
C ASN A 226 8.19 15.66 0.50
N ALA A 227 8.05 14.42 0.05
CA ALA A 227 6.75 13.77 -0.07
C ALA A 227 6.07 13.68 1.31
N THR A 228 4.77 13.88 1.29
CA THR A 228 3.91 13.76 2.46
C THR A 228 3.67 12.28 2.76
N ILE A 229 3.92 11.87 3.99
CA ILE A 229 3.69 10.49 4.43
C ILE A 229 2.24 10.31 4.87
N LEU A 230 1.61 9.27 4.35
CA LEU A 230 0.26 8.83 4.66
C LEU A 230 0.30 7.61 5.59
N THR A 231 -0.59 7.57 6.58
CA THR A 231 -0.75 6.45 7.51
C THR A 231 -2.21 6.04 7.59
N THR A 232 -2.49 4.75 7.43
CA THR A 232 -3.84 4.19 7.53
C THR A 232 -4.19 3.93 8.98
N VAL A 233 -5.27 4.54 9.45
CA VAL A 233 -5.86 4.29 10.78
C VAL A 233 -7.32 3.91 10.60
N GLN A 234 -7.70 2.73 11.11
CA GLN A 234 -9.07 2.23 11.10
C GLN A 234 -9.49 1.94 12.53
N ASN A 235 -10.70 2.40 12.91
CA ASN A 235 -11.24 2.25 14.26
C ASN A 235 -10.30 2.73 15.38
N GLY A 236 -9.47 3.74 15.11
CA GLY A 236 -8.49 4.28 16.05
C GLY A 236 -7.18 3.49 16.16
N THR A 237 -7.01 2.43 15.38
CA THR A 237 -5.82 1.58 15.33
C THR A 237 -5.08 1.80 14.02
N THR A 238 -3.76 1.94 14.07
CA THR A 238 -2.92 1.98 12.87
C THR A 238 -2.92 0.60 12.22
N VAL A 239 -3.31 0.55 10.95
CA VAL A 239 -3.38 -0.68 10.13
C VAL A 239 -2.19 -0.79 9.20
N ALA A 240 -1.77 0.34 8.64
CA ALA A 240 -0.60 0.40 7.79
C ALA A 240 0.14 1.72 8.02
N SER A 241 1.47 1.68 7.97
CA SER A 241 2.32 2.84 8.15
C SER A 241 3.40 2.89 7.08
N ALA A 242 3.78 4.10 6.68
CA ALA A 242 4.80 4.33 5.68
C ALA A 242 5.95 5.17 6.22
N LEU A 243 7.11 5.03 5.60
CA LEU A 243 8.27 5.89 5.77
C LEU A 243 8.96 6.07 4.41
N LEU A 244 9.63 7.20 4.24
CA LEU A 244 10.43 7.49 3.05
C LEU A 244 11.89 7.71 3.45
N GLU A 245 12.79 6.93 2.85
CA GLU A 245 14.23 7.09 2.98
C GLU A 245 14.89 7.13 1.60
N GLY A 246 15.38 8.30 1.20
CA GLY A 246 15.90 8.51 -0.14
C GLY A 246 14.78 8.36 -1.18
N GLU A 247 14.91 7.35 -2.04
CA GLU A 247 13.94 7.00 -3.08
C GLU A 247 13.07 5.78 -2.69
N ILE A 248 13.18 5.29 -1.45
CA ILE A 248 12.48 4.08 -1.01
C ILE A 248 11.32 4.45 -0.08
N VAL A 249 10.10 4.16 -0.53
CA VAL A 249 8.88 4.19 0.28
C VAL A 249 8.68 2.80 0.88
N THR A 250 8.92 2.66 2.18
CA THR A 250 8.65 1.42 2.91
C THR A 250 7.29 1.51 3.56
N ILE A 251 6.41 0.53 3.27
CA ILE A 251 5.05 0.47 3.79
C ILE A 251 4.89 -0.87 4.53
N ALA A 252 4.46 -0.80 5.78
CA ALA A 252 4.28 -1.98 6.64
C ALA A 252 2.83 -2.10 7.10
N PHE A 253 2.31 -3.32 7.04
CA PHE A 253 1.12 -3.75 7.77
C PHE A 253 1.46 -3.83 9.26
N VAL A 254 0.52 -3.45 10.14
CA VAL A 254 0.76 -3.24 11.58
C VAL A 254 -0.14 -4.12 12.44
#